data_AF-A0AA88Z3U3-F1
#
_entry.id   AF-A0AA88Z3U3-F1
#
_cell.length_a   1.000
_cell.length_b   1.000
_cell.length_c   1.000
_cell.angle_alpha   90.00
_cell.angle_beta   90.00
_cell.angle_gamma   90.00
#
_symmetry.space_group_name_H-M   'P 1'
#
loop_
_entity.id
_entity.type
_entity.pdbx_description
1 polymer ?
#
loop_
_entity_poly.entity_id
_entity_poly.type
_entity_poly.pdbx_seq_one_letter_code
_entity_poly.pdbx_strand_id
1 'polypeptide(L)'
;MNYSGGVENLPQWYDDIVRREGITDVVMFGDCRDIHREMLAVSAAHDLRVHVFEEGYVRPHWITLENHGVNGRSLLPRDPAWYLQQRSVTPPAKQWRPTGYNLYERAFHDITYRLANTICWPRFPKYRSHRPKNGFFEYSGLAVRMLLQRKHRREAEAVTRELLGGDRTYYLFPLQLNSDAQIVVHSSFDGIRAAIRRVVESFARYAPRDALLVIKNHPLDTGLIEYRNFSLKIARAAGMESRIRFIDAGHLPTLLEHARGVVVINSTVGLSALHHKRPLVALGSAIYNFSGLTWQGELDDFWLRGVPPDMDLYHAFLDYVMHHTQINGDFYTRTGITMAIAGAVTRLEHADD
;
A
#
# COMPACT_ATOMS: atom_id res chain seq x y z
N MET A 1 -26.38 8.34 -14.37
CA MET A 1 -27.29 8.06 -13.23
C MET A 1 -26.77 8.76 -12.00
N ASN A 2 -27.62 9.27 -11.09
CA ASN A 2 -27.18 9.96 -9.87
C ASN A 2 -27.92 9.39 -8.65
N TYR A 3 -27.22 9.26 -7.52
CA TYR A 3 -27.78 8.84 -6.24
C TYR A 3 -27.53 9.92 -5.17
N SER A 4 -28.58 10.33 -4.46
CA SER A 4 -28.50 11.31 -3.37
C SER A 4 -29.11 10.80 -2.05
N GLY A 5 -29.50 9.52 -2.01
CA GLY A 5 -29.97 8.85 -0.80
C GLY A 5 -28.86 8.63 0.23
N GLY A 6 -29.22 8.08 1.39
CA GLY A 6 -28.23 7.70 2.40
C GLY A 6 -27.66 6.31 2.11
N VAL A 7 -26.44 6.03 2.59
CA VAL A 7 -25.72 4.78 2.31
C VAL A 7 -26.54 3.54 2.68
N GLU A 8 -27.43 3.63 3.68
CA GLU A 8 -28.34 2.57 4.09
C GLU A 8 -29.32 2.11 3.00
N ASN A 9 -29.65 2.98 2.04
CA ASN A 9 -30.55 2.67 0.93
C ASN A 9 -29.79 2.37 -0.37
N LEU A 10 -28.46 2.36 -0.32
CA LEU A 10 -27.60 2.17 -1.48
C LEU A 10 -27.68 0.74 -2.05
N PRO A 11 -27.75 -0.34 -1.24
CA PRO A 11 -27.90 -1.70 -1.76
C PRO A 11 -29.14 -1.89 -2.63
N GLN A 12 -30.31 -1.41 -2.17
CA GLN A 12 -31.54 -1.51 -2.95
C GLN A 12 -31.45 -0.73 -4.27
N TRP A 13 -30.88 0.47 -4.22
CA TRP A 13 -30.71 1.28 -5.41
C TRP A 13 -29.77 0.64 -6.44
N TYR A 14 -28.70 -0.02 -6.00
CA TYR A 14 -27.83 -0.81 -6.86
C TYR A 14 -28.56 -2.01 -7.46
N ASP A 15 -29.30 -2.78 -6.66
CA ASP A 15 -30.10 -3.93 -7.13
C ASP A 15 -31.09 -3.51 -8.24
N ASP A 16 -31.83 -2.41 -8.00
CA ASP A 16 -32.79 -1.88 -8.97
C ASP A 16 -32.12 -1.48 -10.30
N ILE A 17 -30.92 -0.88 -10.24
CA ILE A 17 -30.18 -0.48 -11.44
C ILE A 17 -29.64 -1.68 -12.19
N VAL A 18 -29.04 -2.64 -11.47
CA VAL A 18 -28.50 -3.85 -12.07
C VAL A 18 -29.59 -4.58 -12.86
N ARG A 19 -30.76 -4.78 -12.24
CA ARG A 19 -31.91 -5.42 -12.89
C ARG A 19 -32.47 -4.62 -14.05
N ARG A 20 -32.65 -3.31 -13.88
CA ARG A 20 -33.31 -2.46 -14.88
C ARG A 20 -32.48 -2.27 -16.14
N GLU A 21 -31.16 -2.12 -15.98
CA GLU A 21 -30.26 -1.82 -17.09
C GLU A 21 -29.52 -3.06 -17.63
N GLY A 22 -29.67 -4.21 -16.97
CA GLY A 22 -28.95 -5.43 -17.36
C GLY A 22 -27.43 -5.29 -17.22
N ILE A 23 -26.97 -4.70 -16.11
CA ILE A 23 -25.53 -4.52 -15.85
C ILE A 23 -24.86 -5.89 -15.71
N THR A 24 -23.77 -6.11 -16.45
CA THR A 24 -22.95 -7.34 -16.39
C THR A 24 -21.64 -7.12 -15.62
N ASP A 25 -21.14 -5.89 -15.63
CA ASP A 25 -19.81 -5.54 -15.16
C ASP A 25 -19.84 -4.29 -14.26
N VAL A 26 -19.04 -4.33 -13.21
CA VAL A 26 -18.82 -3.21 -12.29
C VAL A 26 -17.33 -2.88 -12.28
N VAL A 27 -17.00 -1.64 -12.64
CA VAL A 27 -15.64 -1.13 -12.56
C VAL A 27 -15.54 -0.12 -11.42
N MET A 28 -14.58 -0.29 -10.51
CA MET A 28 -14.40 0.60 -9.35
C MET A 28 -12.92 0.87 -9.05
N PHE A 29 -12.64 1.91 -8.26
CA PHE A 29 -11.30 2.24 -7.77
C PHE A 29 -11.20 1.98 -6.27
N GLY A 30 -10.46 0.94 -5.89
CA GLY A 30 -10.38 0.37 -4.55
C GLY A 30 -11.68 -0.30 -4.14
N ASP A 31 -11.64 -1.41 -3.42
CA ASP A 31 -12.82 -2.21 -3.04
C ASP A 31 -13.29 -1.97 -1.59
N CYS A 32 -12.56 -1.13 -0.85
CA CYS A 32 -12.78 -0.93 0.60
C CYS A 32 -13.61 0.32 0.96
N ARG A 33 -14.01 1.14 -0.01
CA ARG A 33 -14.83 2.34 0.24
C ARG A 33 -16.25 1.91 0.62
N ASP A 34 -16.89 2.63 1.54
CA ASP A 34 -18.25 2.30 2.01
C ASP A 34 -19.24 2.09 0.85
N ILE A 35 -19.23 3.00 -0.13
CA ILE A 35 -20.09 2.89 -1.33
C ILE A 35 -19.77 1.67 -2.20
N HIS A 36 -18.50 1.24 -2.26
CA HIS A 36 -18.09 0.10 -3.07
C HIS A 36 -18.41 -1.22 -2.37
N ARG A 37 -18.31 -1.27 -1.03
CA ARG A 37 -18.65 -2.45 -0.24
C ARG A 37 -20.09 -2.91 -0.45
N GLU A 38 -21.03 -1.96 -0.50
CA GLU A 38 -22.43 -2.27 -0.81
C GLU A 38 -22.60 -2.81 -2.23
N MET A 39 -21.89 -2.23 -3.22
CA MET A 39 -21.93 -2.73 -4.60
C MET A 39 -21.34 -4.14 -4.70
N LEU A 40 -20.27 -4.48 -3.98
CA LEU A 40 -19.68 -5.83 -4.01
C LEU A 40 -20.69 -6.90 -3.55
N ALA A 41 -21.49 -6.61 -2.53
CA ALA A 41 -22.52 -7.53 -2.06
C ALA A 41 -23.61 -7.74 -3.13
N VAL A 42 -24.03 -6.67 -3.80
CA VAL A 42 -24.98 -6.74 -4.92
C VAL A 42 -24.36 -7.49 -6.11
N SER A 43 -23.10 -7.22 -6.45
CA SER A 43 -22.38 -7.92 -7.51
C SER A 43 -22.35 -9.42 -7.27
N ALA A 44 -22.08 -9.88 -6.04
CA ALA A 44 -22.09 -11.30 -5.72
C ALA A 44 -23.50 -11.93 -5.83
N ALA A 45 -24.56 -11.20 -5.46
CA ALA A 45 -25.93 -11.70 -5.53
C ALA A 45 -26.46 -11.83 -6.97
N HIS A 46 -25.90 -11.07 -7.91
CA HIS A 46 -26.29 -11.04 -9.32
C HIS A 46 -25.26 -11.67 -10.26
N ASP A 47 -24.22 -12.31 -9.72
CA ASP A 47 -23.11 -12.90 -10.49
C ASP A 47 -22.44 -11.90 -11.45
N LEU A 48 -22.27 -10.65 -11.00
CA LEU A 48 -21.64 -9.59 -11.79
C LEU A 48 -20.12 -9.73 -11.75
N ARG A 49 -19.50 -9.41 -12.89
CA ARG A 49 -18.06 -9.28 -12.97
C ARG A 49 -17.60 -7.98 -12.33
N VAL A 50 -16.67 -8.08 -11.39
CA VAL A 50 -16.15 -6.92 -10.67
C VAL A 50 -14.70 -6.71 -11.05
N HIS A 51 -14.39 -5.50 -11.52
CA HIS A 51 -13.06 -5.07 -11.91
C HIS A 51 -12.61 -3.93 -11.01
N VAL A 52 -11.51 -4.14 -10.30
CA VAL A 52 -11.04 -3.21 -9.27
C VAL A 52 -9.69 -2.62 -9.68
N PHE A 53 -9.70 -1.32 -9.92
CA PHE A 53 -8.50 -0.52 -10.07
C PHE A 53 -7.88 -0.20 -8.71
N GLU A 54 -6.56 -0.20 -8.65
CA GLU A 54 -5.80 0.36 -7.54
C GLU A 54 -4.47 0.94 -8.07
N GLU A 55 -3.80 1.74 -7.26
CA GLU A 55 -2.38 2.03 -7.51
C GLU A 55 -1.58 0.73 -7.69
N GLY A 56 -0.55 0.76 -8.54
CA GLY A 56 0.24 -0.43 -8.85
C GLY A 56 0.87 -1.06 -7.61
N TYR A 57 0.91 -2.39 -7.60
CA TYR A 57 1.74 -3.17 -6.67
C TYR A 57 3.21 -2.88 -6.91
N VAL A 58 3.59 -2.70 -8.17
CA VAL A 58 4.94 -2.32 -8.60
C VAL A 58 4.91 -0.87 -9.08
N ARG A 59 5.57 0.03 -8.35
CA ARG A 59 5.52 1.47 -8.62
C ARG A 59 6.81 1.96 -9.29
N PRO A 60 6.78 3.08 -10.04
CA PRO A 60 5.67 4.04 -10.20
C PRO A 60 4.86 3.95 -11.50
N HIS A 61 5.23 3.08 -12.45
CA HIS A 61 4.70 3.10 -13.82
C HIS A 61 3.60 2.08 -14.08
N TRP A 62 2.98 1.55 -13.03
CA TRP A 62 1.95 0.54 -13.16
C TRP A 62 0.74 0.90 -12.31
N ILE A 63 -0.42 0.50 -12.81
CA ILE A 63 -1.68 0.44 -12.08
C ILE A 63 -2.11 -1.00 -11.97
N THR A 64 -2.87 -1.31 -10.93
CA THR A 64 -3.46 -2.64 -10.74
C THR A 64 -4.87 -2.62 -11.32
N LEU A 65 -5.24 -3.68 -12.06
CA LEU A 65 -6.60 -4.01 -12.43
C LEU A 65 -6.81 -5.51 -12.19
N GLU A 66 -7.55 -5.84 -11.15
CA GLU A 66 -7.87 -7.22 -10.77
C GLU A 66 -9.37 -7.49 -10.81
N ASN A 67 -9.69 -8.77 -10.97
CA ASN A 67 -11.06 -9.25 -10.84
C ASN A 67 -11.36 -9.50 -9.35
N HIS A 68 -12.62 -9.25 -8.95
CA HIS A 68 -13.17 -9.43 -7.60
C HIS A 68 -12.65 -8.47 -6.52
N GLY A 69 -11.33 -8.32 -6.36
CA GLY A 69 -10.75 -7.54 -5.27
C GLY A 69 -9.25 -7.34 -5.39
N VAL A 70 -8.73 -6.39 -4.62
CA VAL A 70 -7.29 -6.03 -4.62
C VAL A 70 -6.68 -6.18 -3.24
N ASN A 71 -5.35 -6.22 -3.19
CA ASN A 71 -4.54 -6.33 -1.97
C ASN A 71 -4.99 -7.50 -1.09
N GLY A 72 -5.47 -7.24 0.13
CA GLY A 72 -5.93 -8.29 1.05
C GLY A 72 -7.16 -9.06 0.58
N ARG A 73 -7.87 -8.58 -0.46
CA ARG A 73 -8.99 -9.27 -1.14
C ARG A 73 -8.63 -9.83 -2.52
N SER A 74 -7.38 -9.69 -2.96
CA SER A 74 -6.92 -10.32 -4.18
C SER A 74 -7.04 -11.84 -4.09
N LEU A 75 -7.44 -12.47 -5.19
CA LEU A 75 -7.53 -13.92 -5.34
C LEU A 75 -6.22 -14.54 -5.86
N LEU A 76 -5.13 -13.78 -5.91
CA LEU A 76 -3.81 -14.31 -6.24
C LEU A 76 -3.46 -15.49 -5.32
N PRO A 77 -3.02 -16.64 -5.87
CA PRO A 77 -2.71 -17.83 -5.07
C PRO A 77 -1.62 -17.56 -4.04
N ARG A 78 -1.72 -18.18 -2.86
CA ARG A 78 -0.70 -18.08 -1.81
C ARG A 78 0.17 -19.34 -1.71
N ASP A 79 0.08 -20.20 -2.72
CA ASP A 79 0.87 -21.43 -2.82
C ASP A 79 2.13 -21.16 -3.66
N PRO A 80 3.34 -21.33 -3.11
CA PRO A 80 4.58 -21.25 -3.88
C PRO A 80 4.61 -22.15 -5.12
N ALA A 81 4.05 -23.36 -5.02
CA ALA A 81 4.09 -24.33 -6.11
C ALA A 81 3.31 -23.83 -7.33
N TRP A 82 2.24 -23.06 -7.11
CA TRP A 82 1.47 -22.44 -8.19
C TRP A 82 2.36 -21.57 -9.08
N TYR A 83 3.09 -20.64 -8.48
CA TYR A 83 3.93 -19.70 -9.25
C TYR A 83 5.05 -20.40 -10.02
N LEU A 84 5.65 -21.42 -9.42
CA LEU A 84 6.68 -22.21 -10.08
C LEU A 84 6.14 -23.00 -11.28
N GLN A 85 4.92 -23.55 -11.18
CA GLN A 85 4.25 -24.23 -12.30
C GLN A 85 3.89 -23.26 -13.43
N GLN A 86 3.44 -22.05 -13.08
CA GLN A 86 3.05 -21.03 -14.04
C GLN A 86 4.24 -20.38 -14.77
N ARG A 87 5.48 -20.59 -14.31
CA ARG A 87 6.70 -20.00 -14.88
C ARG A 87 6.92 -20.33 -16.36
N SER A 88 6.41 -21.48 -16.82
CA SER A 88 6.56 -21.91 -18.23
C SER A 88 5.60 -21.22 -19.19
N VAL A 89 4.45 -20.75 -18.70
CA VAL A 89 3.36 -20.15 -19.49
C VAL A 89 3.21 -18.65 -19.26
N THR A 90 3.73 -18.16 -18.14
CA THR A 90 3.71 -16.73 -17.81
C THR A 90 4.89 -16.06 -18.50
N PRO A 91 4.67 -15.06 -19.37
CA PRO A 91 5.76 -14.32 -19.98
C PRO A 91 6.48 -13.49 -18.91
N PRO A 92 7.80 -13.26 -19.07
CA PRO A 92 8.54 -12.36 -18.19
C PRO A 92 7.89 -10.97 -18.11
N ALA A 93 8.02 -10.31 -16.96
CA ALA A 93 7.52 -8.97 -16.75
C ALA A 93 8.02 -8.02 -17.87
N LYS A 94 7.07 -7.42 -18.59
CA LYS A 94 7.38 -6.50 -19.70
C LYS A 94 8.19 -5.31 -19.17
N GLN A 95 9.13 -4.82 -19.99
CA GLN A 95 9.78 -3.55 -19.70
C GLN A 95 8.73 -2.44 -19.61
N TRP A 96 8.78 -1.67 -18.53
CA TRP A 96 7.90 -0.54 -18.32
C TRP A 96 8.29 0.59 -19.29
N ARG A 97 7.28 1.34 -19.73
CA ARG A 97 7.46 2.63 -20.39
C ARG A 97 7.22 3.74 -19.36
N PRO A 98 8.05 4.79 -19.36
CA PRO A 98 7.88 5.90 -18.45
C PRO A 98 6.54 6.56 -18.72
N THR A 99 5.70 6.62 -17.69
CA THR A 99 4.46 7.37 -17.74
C THR A 99 4.71 8.88 -17.56
N GLY A 100 5.88 9.22 -16.98
CA GLY A 100 6.28 10.58 -16.63
C GLY A 100 5.99 10.91 -15.18
N TYR A 101 6.29 12.15 -14.78
CA TYR A 101 5.90 12.69 -13.49
C TYR A 101 5.64 14.18 -13.63
N ASN A 102 4.43 14.61 -13.25
CA ASN A 102 4.06 16.01 -13.25
C ASN A 102 3.33 16.37 -11.96
N LEU A 103 4.02 17.10 -11.08
CA LEU A 103 3.45 17.54 -9.80
C LEU A 103 2.27 18.50 -10.02
N TYR A 104 2.31 19.34 -11.06
CA TYR A 104 1.24 20.28 -11.36
C TYR A 104 -0.05 19.55 -11.76
N GLU A 105 0.04 18.53 -12.61
CA GLU A 105 -1.13 17.72 -13.00
C GLU A 105 -1.74 17.03 -11.78
N ARG A 106 -0.92 16.42 -10.92
CA ARG A 106 -1.39 15.78 -9.68
C ARG A 106 -2.08 16.78 -8.74
N ALA A 107 -1.49 17.95 -8.54
CA ALA A 107 -2.08 19.00 -7.70
C ALA A 107 -3.38 19.53 -8.30
N PHE A 108 -3.43 19.73 -9.62
CA PHE A 108 -4.63 20.15 -10.34
C PHE A 108 -5.77 19.14 -10.17
N HIS A 109 -5.51 17.84 -10.37
CA HIS A 109 -6.53 16.80 -10.17
C HIS A 109 -7.07 16.75 -8.74
N ASP A 110 -6.20 16.86 -7.72
CA ASP A 110 -6.65 16.85 -6.32
C ASP A 110 -7.49 18.10 -5.98
N ILE A 111 -7.08 19.30 -6.45
CA ILE A 111 -7.84 20.54 -6.26
C ILE A 111 -9.19 20.47 -6.96
N THR A 112 -9.22 20.05 -8.23
CA THR A 112 -10.46 19.95 -9.02
C THR A 112 -11.42 18.93 -8.41
N TYR A 113 -10.93 17.77 -7.95
CA TYR A 113 -11.76 16.78 -7.23
C TYR A 113 -12.38 17.36 -5.96
N ARG A 114 -11.60 18.10 -5.16
CA ARG A 114 -12.10 18.72 -3.92
C ARG A 114 -13.09 19.85 -4.20
N LEU A 115 -12.82 20.68 -5.21
CA LEU A 115 -13.73 21.75 -5.63
C LEU A 115 -15.06 21.16 -6.13
N ALA A 116 -15.01 20.08 -6.93
CA ALA A 116 -16.20 19.37 -7.37
C ALA A 116 -17.02 18.85 -6.20
N ASN A 117 -16.40 18.23 -5.19
CA ASN A 117 -17.12 17.78 -3.98
C ASN A 117 -17.80 18.94 -3.24
N THR A 118 -17.14 20.11 -3.14
CA THR A 118 -17.72 21.30 -2.49
C THR A 118 -18.88 21.88 -3.30
N ILE A 119 -18.70 22.05 -4.62
CA ILE A 119 -19.74 22.60 -5.51
C ILE A 119 -20.95 21.68 -5.59
N CYS A 120 -20.72 20.35 -5.62
CA CYS A 120 -21.78 19.36 -5.73
C CYS A 120 -22.41 18.99 -4.38
N TRP A 121 -21.90 19.49 -3.25
CA TRP A 121 -22.43 19.19 -1.91
C TRP A 121 -23.94 19.44 -1.77
N PRO A 122 -24.53 20.56 -2.27
CA PRO A 122 -25.98 20.78 -2.18
C PRO A 122 -26.80 19.70 -2.91
N ARG A 123 -26.25 19.07 -3.95
CA ARG A 123 -26.90 18.00 -4.71
C ARG A 123 -26.73 16.62 -4.03
N PHE A 124 -25.67 16.44 -3.27
CA PHE A 124 -25.33 15.19 -2.59
C PHE A 124 -25.05 15.41 -1.10
N PRO A 125 -26.03 15.92 -0.32
CA PRO A 125 -25.82 16.34 1.07
C PRO A 125 -25.46 15.17 2.01
N LYS A 126 -25.81 13.94 1.62
CA LYS A 126 -25.53 12.71 2.36
C LYS A 126 -24.21 12.03 1.95
N TYR A 127 -23.51 12.56 0.94
CA TYR A 127 -22.23 11.99 0.49
C TYR A 127 -21.16 12.16 1.58
N ARG A 128 -20.51 11.06 1.92
CA ARG A 128 -19.35 11.04 2.81
C ARG A 128 -18.12 10.65 2.00
N SER A 129 -17.08 11.47 2.10
CA SER A 129 -15.81 11.13 1.46
C SER A 129 -15.20 9.91 2.13
N HIS A 130 -14.58 9.05 1.32
CA HIS A 130 -13.76 7.94 1.82
C HIS A 130 -12.48 8.43 2.52
N ARG A 131 -12.12 9.72 2.39
CA ARG A 131 -10.98 10.30 3.12
C ARG A 131 -11.41 10.68 4.54
N PRO A 132 -10.71 10.20 5.59
CA PRO A 132 -11.17 10.32 6.97
C PRO A 132 -11.03 11.72 7.59
N LYS A 133 -10.41 12.69 6.91
CA LYS A 133 -10.22 14.06 7.42
C LYS A 133 -10.61 15.13 6.41
N ASN A 134 -11.09 16.27 6.93
CA ASN A 134 -11.35 17.48 6.14
C ASN A 134 -10.07 17.94 5.42
N GLY A 135 -10.13 18.11 4.10
CA GLY A 135 -8.97 18.38 3.25
C GLY A 135 -8.09 19.55 3.67
N PHE A 136 -8.67 20.59 4.28
CA PHE A 136 -7.92 21.74 4.80
C PHE A 136 -6.87 21.36 5.86
N PHE A 137 -7.19 20.42 6.76
CA PHE A 137 -6.24 19.96 7.78
C PHE A 137 -5.14 19.07 7.19
N GLU A 138 -5.41 18.35 6.09
CA GLU A 138 -4.37 17.61 5.36
C GLU A 138 -3.39 18.56 4.69
N TYR A 139 -3.89 19.64 4.05
CA TYR A 139 -3.05 20.63 3.40
C TYR A 139 -2.17 21.41 4.37
N SER A 140 -2.69 21.81 5.53
CA SER A 140 -1.87 22.50 6.52
C SER A 140 -0.76 21.60 7.05
N GLY A 141 -1.04 20.32 7.31
CA GLY A 141 -0.03 19.33 7.69
C GLY A 141 1.03 19.08 6.58
N LEU A 142 0.59 18.95 5.32
CA LEU A 142 1.51 18.84 4.17
C LEU A 142 2.38 20.10 4.00
N ALA A 143 1.81 21.29 4.17
CA ALA A 143 2.53 22.55 4.10
C ALA A 143 3.59 22.67 5.20
N VAL A 144 3.24 22.35 6.45
CA VAL A 144 4.20 22.28 7.57
C VAL A 144 5.31 21.27 7.26
N ARG A 145 4.97 20.10 6.72
CA ARG A 145 5.95 19.09 6.32
C ARG A 145 6.87 19.57 5.21
N MET A 146 6.36 20.30 4.22
CA MET A 146 7.18 20.92 3.16
C MET A 146 8.18 21.93 3.75
N LEU A 147 7.74 22.77 4.70
CA LEU A 147 8.64 23.71 5.40
C LEU A 147 9.76 22.98 6.15
N LEU A 148 9.45 21.83 6.75
CA LEU A 148 10.41 21.01 7.50
C LEU A 148 11.22 20.03 6.64
N GLN A 149 10.96 19.93 5.34
CA GLN A 149 11.56 18.90 4.47
C GLN A 149 13.08 18.93 4.45
N ARG A 150 13.69 20.13 4.46
CA ARG A 150 15.16 20.28 4.50
C ARG A 150 15.74 19.72 5.80
N LYS A 151 15.09 19.96 6.94
CA LYS A 151 15.48 19.43 8.25
C LYS A 151 15.37 17.90 8.26
N HIS A 152 14.21 17.37 7.85
CA HIS A 152 13.97 15.92 7.80
C HIS A 152 14.97 15.21 6.87
N ARG A 153 15.33 15.82 5.73
CA ARG A 153 16.34 15.28 4.83
C ARG A 153 17.73 15.25 5.47
N ARG A 154 18.18 16.34 6.09
CA ARG A 154 19.49 16.37 6.78
C ARG A 154 19.57 15.35 7.91
N GLU A 155 18.50 15.20 8.68
CA GLU A 155 18.40 14.20 9.75
C GLU A 155 18.46 12.77 9.17
N ALA A 156 17.66 12.48 8.14
CA ALA A 156 17.66 11.18 7.51
C ALA A 156 19.00 10.84 6.85
N GLU A 157 19.68 11.82 6.25
CA GLU A 157 21.04 11.65 5.71
C GLU A 157 22.06 11.37 6.82
N ALA A 158 21.96 12.05 7.96
CA ALA A 158 22.84 11.79 9.11
C ALA A 158 22.64 10.37 9.66
N VAL A 159 21.39 9.95 9.84
CA VAL A 159 21.05 8.58 10.25
C VAL A 159 21.52 7.58 9.20
N THR A 160 21.32 7.85 7.90
CA THR A 160 21.79 6.95 6.84
C THR A 160 23.31 6.80 6.87
N ARG A 161 24.06 7.89 7.07
CA ARG A 161 25.52 7.82 7.24
C ARG A 161 25.93 7.02 8.48
N GLU A 162 25.22 7.18 9.60
CA GLU A 162 25.44 6.36 10.81
C GLU A 162 25.23 4.87 10.51
N LEU A 163 24.13 4.52 9.83
CA LEU A 163 23.78 3.14 9.53
C LEU A 163 24.74 2.47 8.55
N LEU A 164 25.24 3.22 7.56
CA LEU A 164 26.12 2.67 6.51
C LEU A 164 27.61 2.75 6.88
N GLY A 165 27.99 3.66 7.77
CA GLY A 165 29.37 3.84 8.22
C GLY A 165 29.71 3.15 9.55
N GLY A 166 28.71 2.60 10.26
CA GLY A 166 28.91 1.89 11.52
C GLY A 166 28.84 0.38 11.39
N ASP A 167 29.34 -0.33 12.40
CA ASP A 167 29.35 -1.80 12.44
C ASP A 167 27.99 -2.41 12.87
N ARG A 168 27.03 -1.56 13.27
CA ARG A 168 25.75 -2.02 13.82
C ARG A 168 24.79 -2.39 12.70
N THR A 169 24.25 -3.61 12.78
CA THR A 169 23.15 -4.03 11.91
C THR A 169 21.85 -3.30 12.26
N TYR A 170 20.94 -3.19 11.30
CA TYR A 170 19.64 -2.57 11.53
C TYR A 170 18.49 -3.31 10.86
N TYR A 171 17.32 -3.22 11.48
CA TYR A 171 16.05 -3.66 10.94
C TYR A 171 15.23 -2.42 10.54
N LEU A 172 14.47 -2.53 9.46
CA LEU A 172 13.66 -1.44 8.93
C LEU A 172 12.18 -1.70 9.17
N PHE A 173 11.47 -0.70 9.70
CA PHE A 173 10.01 -0.69 9.85
C PHE A 173 9.44 0.58 9.20
N PRO A 174 9.10 0.54 7.89
CA PRO A 174 8.44 1.64 7.21
C PRO A 174 6.96 1.70 7.60
N LEU A 175 6.51 2.90 8.00
CA LEU A 175 5.14 3.16 8.40
C LEU A 175 4.24 3.41 7.18
N GLN A 176 2.97 3.05 7.32
CA GLN A 176 1.89 3.33 6.38
C GLN A 176 1.00 4.47 6.92
N LEU A 177 0.15 5.03 6.07
CA LEU A 177 -0.85 6.01 6.50
C LEU A 177 -1.93 5.31 7.34
N ASN A 178 -2.35 5.92 8.45
CA ASN A 178 -3.42 5.35 9.29
C ASN A 178 -4.79 5.33 8.60
N SER A 179 -4.96 6.15 7.58
CA SER A 179 -6.17 6.20 6.74
C SER A 179 -6.15 5.18 5.60
N ASP A 180 -5.06 4.44 5.42
CA ASP A 180 -4.93 3.44 4.38
C ASP A 180 -5.92 2.29 4.65
N ALA A 181 -6.71 1.92 3.63
CA ALA A 181 -7.62 0.79 3.71
C ALA A 181 -6.89 -0.51 4.07
N GLN A 182 -5.60 -0.62 3.69
CA GLN A 182 -4.75 -1.72 4.11
C GLN A 182 -4.64 -1.83 5.64
N ILE A 183 -4.58 -0.71 6.36
CA ILE A 183 -4.50 -0.70 7.82
C ILE A 183 -5.89 -0.93 8.43
N VAL A 184 -6.92 -0.27 7.91
CA VAL A 184 -8.27 -0.31 8.48
C VAL A 184 -8.99 -1.65 8.24
N VAL A 185 -8.77 -2.28 7.08
CA VAL A 185 -9.53 -3.45 6.62
C VAL A 185 -8.68 -4.71 6.57
N HIS A 186 -7.39 -4.60 6.24
CA HIS A 186 -6.52 -5.75 5.96
C HIS A 186 -5.42 -5.98 7.00
N SER A 187 -5.53 -5.37 8.17
CA SER A 187 -4.64 -5.58 9.30
C SER A 187 -5.42 -5.89 10.58
N SER A 188 -4.81 -6.64 11.50
CA SER A 188 -5.37 -6.91 12.82
C SER A 188 -5.08 -5.81 13.85
N PHE A 189 -4.50 -4.68 13.42
CA PHE A 189 -4.12 -3.59 14.30
C PHE A 189 -5.21 -2.51 14.35
N ASP A 190 -5.47 -1.98 15.54
CA ASP A 190 -6.31 -0.79 15.76
C ASP A 190 -5.65 0.53 15.28
N GLY A 191 -4.77 0.44 14.28
CA GLY A 191 -4.00 1.54 13.70
C GLY A 191 -2.49 1.44 13.92
N ILE A 192 -1.77 2.41 13.35
CA ILE A 192 -0.30 2.39 13.26
C ILE A 192 0.38 2.41 14.63
N ARG A 193 -0.22 3.06 15.63
CA ARG A 193 0.31 3.08 17.01
C ARG A 193 0.36 1.69 17.64
N ALA A 194 -0.65 0.86 17.40
CA ALA A 194 -0.67 -0.51 17.91
C ALA A 194 0.44 -1.35 17.25
N ALA A 195 0.64 -1.18 15.94
CA ALA A 195 1.72 -1.83 15.21
C ALA A 195 3.12 -1.38 15.71
N ILE A 196 3.36 -0.07 15.87
CA ILE A 196 4.61 0.45 16.44
C ILE A 196 4.87 -0.17 17.81
N ARG A 197 3.85 -0.24 18.68
CA ARG A 197 3.98 -0.85 20.00
C ARG A 197 4.42 -2.32 19.90
N ARG A 198 3.70 -3.14 19.12
CA ARG A 198 4.02 -4.57 18.96
C ARG A 198 5.46 -4.77 18.46
N VAL A 199 5.87 -4.00 17.45
CA VAL A 199 7.21 -4.11 16.85
C VAL A 199 8.30 -3.66 17.81
N VAL A 200 8.14 -2.51 18.47
CA VAL A 200 9.15 -1.99 19.42
C VAL A 200 9.29 -2.91 20.63
N GLU A 201 8.18 -3.39 21.19
CA GLU A 201 8.21 -4.29 22.35
C GLU A 201 8.82 -5.66 22.01
N SER A 202 8.53 -6.19 20.81
CA SER A 202 9.16 -7.40 20.29
C SER A 202 10.67 -7.22 20.10
N PHE A 203 11.06 -6.16 19.37
CA PHE A 203 12.46 -5.84 19.09
C PHE A 203 13.27 -5.68 20.37
N ALA A 204 12.72 -4.99 21.37
CA ALA A 204 13.38 -4.76 22.65
C ALA A 204 13.76 -6.07 23.37
N ARG A 205 12.87 -7.08 23.29
CA ARG A 205 13.02 -8.35 24.01
C ARG A 205 13.87 -9.37 23.25
N TYR A 206 13.74 -9.44 21.93
CA TYR A 206 14.23 -10.58 21.16
C TYR A 206 15.33 -10.24 20.12
N ALA A 207 15.47 -8.98 19.71
CA ALA A 207 16.48 -8.62 18.72
C ALA A 207 17.90 -8.53 19.30
N PRO A 208 18.95 -8.78 18.49
CA PRO A 208 20.36 -8.70 18.93
C PRO A 208 20.67 -7.37 19.64
N ARG A 209 21.40 -7.42 20.76
CA ARG A 209 21.59 -6.27 21.66
C ARG A 209 22.24 -5.06 20.99
N ASP A 210 23.07 -5.29 19.99
CA ASP A 210 23.78 -4.30 19.19
C ASP A 210 22.97 -3.82 17.97
N ALA A 211 21.88 -4.49 17.60
CA ALA A 211 21.05 -4.09 16.47
C ALA A 211 20.27 -2.79 16.72
N LEU A 212 20.02 -2.07 15.63
CA LEU A 212 19.18 -0.88 15.53
C LEU A 212 17.81 -1.20 14.94
N LEU A 213 16.78 -0.49 15.37
CA LEU A 213 15.47 -0.45 14.71
C LEU A 213 15.25 0.92 14.10
N VAL A 214 15.13 0.96 12.77
CA VAL A 214 14.86 2.18 11.99
C VAL A 214 13.38 2.23 11.66
N ILE A 215 12.66 3.15 12.29
CA ILE A 215 11.27 3.44 11.99
C ILE A 215 11.23 4.57 10.97
N LYS A 216 10.69 4.30 9.79
CA LYS A 216 10.63 5.28 8.70
C LYS A 216 9.20 5.76 8.50
N ASN A 217 8.95 7.05 8.73
CA ASN A 217 7.62 7.61 8.52
C ASN A 217 7.21 7.59 7.04
N HIS A 218 5.90 7.50 6.79
CA HIS A 218 5.35 7.54 5.44
C HIS A 218 5.58 8.94 4.82
N PRO A 219 5.97 9.07 3.54
CA PRO A 219 6.27 10.37 2.91
C PRO A 219 5.06 11.32 2.85
N LEU A 220 3.85 10.77 2.78
CA LEU A 220 2.59 11.52 2.72
C LEU A 220 1.93 11.72 4.09
N ASP A 221 2.56 11.27 5.19
CA ASP A 221 1.99 11.49 6.53
C ASP A 221 1.97 13.00 6.85
N THR A 222 0.86 13.48 7.41
CA THR A 222 0.67 14.92 7.64
C THR A 222 1.25 15.40 8.96
N GLY A 223 1.79 14.50 9.79
CA GLY A 223 2.24 14.80 11.15
C GLY A 223 1.11 14.99 12.16
N LEU A 224 -0.16 14.90 11.74
CA LEU A 224 -1.31 15.03 12.64
C LEU A 224 -1.35 13.96 13.74
N ILE A 225 -0.69 12.83 13.52
CA ILE A 225 -0.47 11.80 14.53
C ILE A 225 1.03 11.77 14.82
N GLU A 226 1.39 12.12 16.06
CA GLU A 226 2.77 12.22 16.53
C GLU A 226 3.46 10.85 16.68
N TYR A 227 3.78 10.17 15.57
CA TYR A 227 4.41 8.85 15.57
C TYR A 227 5.84 8.87 16.11
N ARG A 228 6.60 9.93 15.84
CA ARG A 228 7.97 10.10 16.33
C ARG A 228 7.98 10.08 17.86
N ASN A 229 7.22 10.99 18.48
CA ASN A 229 7.15 11.10 19.94
C ASN A 229 6.58 9.83 20.57
N PHE A 230 5.56 9.22 19.96
CA PHE A 230 5.01 7.95 20.42
C PHE A 230 6.05 6.81 20.39
N SER A 231 6.78 6.68 19.27
CA SER A 231 7.82 5.66 19.10
C SER A 231 8.94 5.84 20.13
N LEU A 232 9.42 7.07 20.31
CA LEU A 232 10.48 7.39 21.29
C LEU A 232 10.02 7.17 22.74
N LYS A 233 8.75 7.46 23.07
CA LYS A 233 8.19 7.19 24.39
C LYS A 233 8.17 5.69 24.70
N ILE A 234 7.74 4.86 23.76
CA ILE A 234 7.75 3.39 23.92
C ILE A 234 9.20 2.88 23.98
N ALA A 235 10.08 3.40 23.12
CA ALA A 235 11.50 3.07 23.14
C ALA A 235 12.12 3.31 24.52
N ARG A 236 11.89 4.49 25.11
CA ARG A 236 12.40 4.83 26.44
C ARG A 236 11.83 3.92 27.52
N ALA A 237 10.53 3.65 27.50
CA ALA A 237 9.89 2.72 28.45
C ALA A 237 10.47 1.29 28.34
N ALA A 238 10.94 0.90 27.16
CA ALA A 238 11.61 -0.37 26.91
C ALA A 238 13.14 -0.33 27.07
N GLY A 239 13.74 0.81 27.46
CA GLY A 239 15.19 0.97 27.57
C GLY A 239 15.95 1.00 26.24
N MET A 240 15.27 1.24 25.12
CA MET A 240 15.78 1.12 23.74
C MET A 240 16.08 2.47 23.07
N GLU A 241 16.21 3.55 23.84
CA GLU A 241 16.38 4.91 23.29
C GLU A 241 17.63 5.04 22.40
N SER A 242 18.74 4.37 22.77
CA SER A 242 19.96 4.31 21.96
C SER A 242 19.88 3.36 20.75
N ARG A 243 18.86 2.50 20.70
CA ARG A 243 18.66 1.46 19.68
C ARG A 243 17.60 1.79 18.63
N ILE A 244 16.81 2.85 18.82
CA ILE A 244 15.77 3.26 17.89
C ILE A 244 16.19 4.53 17.15
N ARG A 245 15.96 4.55 15.84
CA ARG A 245 16.07 5.74 14.98
C ARG A 245 14.73 5.96 14.31
N PHE A 246 14.21 7.19 14.36
CA PHE A 246 13.00 7.57 13.64
C PHE A 246 13.37 8.58 12.57
N ILE A 247 12.96 8.35 11.32
CA ILE A 247 13.26 9.24 10.18
C ILE A 247 12.00 9.61 9.41
N ASP A 248 11.85 10.90 9.09
CA ASP A 248 10.73 11.43 8.31
C ASP A 248 11.01 11.53 6.79
N ALA A 249 12.26 11.28 6.40
CA ALA A 249 12.75 11.29 5.02
C ALA A 249 13.70 10.10 4.80
N GLY A 250 14.52 10.15 3.76
CA GLY A 250 15.50 9.10 3.44
C GLY A 250 15.11 8.26 2.23
N HIS A 251 16.13 7.87 1.47
CA HIS A 251 16.02 7.09 0.24
C HIS A 251 15.79 5.61 0.58
N LEU A 252 14.56 5.14 0.38
CA LEU A 252 14.14 3.80 0.79
C LEU A 252 14.96 2.67 0.17
N PRO A 253 15.30 2.67 -1.15
CA PRO A 253 16.13 1.62 -1.74
C PRO A 253 17.49 1.47 -1.04
N THR A 254 18.16 2.57 -0.72
CA THR A 254 19.44 2.55 0.02
C THR A 254 19.28 1.94 1.42
N LEU A 255 18.18 2.22 2.11
CA LEU A 255 17.90 1.61 3.42
C LEU A 255 17.55 0.11 3.30
N LEU A 256 16.91 -0.30 2.22
CA LEU A 256 16.57 -1.70 2.00
C LEU A 256 17.80 -2.54 1.63
N GLU A 257 18.72 -1.98 0.84
CA GLU A 257 19.93 -2.67 0.38
C GLU A 257 20.86 -3.13 1.52
N HIS A 258 20.83 -2.44 2.67
CA HIS A 258 21.69 -2.75 3.81
C HIS A 258 20.93 -3.23 5.05
N ALA A 259 19.60 -3.30 5.02
CA ALA A 259 18.82 -3.82 6.14
C ALA A 259 19.13 -5.29 6.41
N ARG A 260 19.16 -5.66 7.69
CA ARG A 260 19.25 -7.06 8.16
C ARG A 260 17.92 -7.80 8.01
N GLY A 261 16.81 -7.07 8.16
CA GLY A 261 15.46 -7.56 7.96
C GLY A 261 14.47 -6.40 7.93
N VAL A 262 13.32 -6.63 7.31
CA VAL A 262 12.28 -5.63 7.13
C VAL A 262 11.00 -6.16 7.76
N VAL A 263 10.35 -5.31 8.56
CA VAL A 263 9.01 -5.56 9.08
C VAL A 263 8.06 -4.65 8.34
N VAL A 264 6.93 -5.18 7.86
CA VAL A 264 5.84 -4.37 7.29
C VAL A 264 4.52 -4.84 7.88
N ILE A 265 3.47 -4.04 7.79
CA ILE A 265 2.12 -4.53 8.05
C ILE A 265 1.66 -5.23 6.77
N ASN A 266 1.41 -4.46 5.71
CA ASN A 266 0.98 -4.97 4.40
C ASN A 266 1.33 -4.00 3.26
N SER A 267 2.30 -3.11 3.48
CA SER A 267 2.76 -2.14 2.49
C SER A 267 3.35 -2.81 1.25
N THR A 268 3.17 -2.20 0.07
CA THR A 268 3.91 -2.59 -1.15
C THR A 268 5.42 -2.39 -1.01
N VAL A 269 5.90 -1.67 0.01
CA VAL A 269 7.32 -1.65 0.40
C VAL A 269 7.85 -3.06 0.67
N GLY A 270 7.00 -4.00 1.10
CA GLY A 270 7.38 -5.42 1.21
C GLY A 270 7.91 -5.99 -0.11
N LEU A 271 7.27 -5.70 -1.25
CA LEU A 271 7.77 -6.13 -2.56
C LEU A 271 9.15 -5.54 -2.89
N SER A 272 9.41 -4.30 -2.44
CA SER A 272 10.74 -3.69 -2.57
C SER A 272 11.76 -4.38 -1.66
N ALA A 273 11.39 -4.76 -0.44
CA ALA A 273 12.27 -5.53 0.44
C ALA A 273 12.64 -6.90 -0.17
N LEU A 274 11.66 -7.59 -0.77
CA LEU A 274 11.90 -8.84 -1.51
C LEU A 274 12.85 -8.62 -2.69
N HIS A 275 12.63 -7.55 -3.48
CA HIS A 275 13.52 -7.18 -4.59
C HIS A 275 14.98 -6.98 -4.13
N HIS A 276 15.15 -6.36 -2.96
CA HIS A 276 16.46 -6.15 -2.34
C HIS A 276 17.01 -7.41 -1.62
N LYS A 277 16.35 -8.57 -1.75
CA LYS A 277 16.74 -9.86 -1.14
C LYS A 277 16.76 -9.83 0.38
N ARG A 278 15.91 -9.01 1.01
CA ARG A 278 15.88 -8.86 2.46
C ARG A 278 14.92 -9.86 3.11
N PRO A 279 15.29 -10.48 4.24
CA PRO A 279 14.31 -11.13 5.11
C PRO A 279 13.15 -10.17 5.41
N LEU A 280 11.93 -10.65 5.23
CA LEU A 280 10.72 -9.83 5.34
C LEU A 280 9.67 -10.56 6.20
N VAL A 281 9.10 -9.86 7.17
CA VAL A 281 7.87 -10.29 7.85
C VAL A 281 6.75 -9.30 7.58
N ALA A 282 5.59 -9.80 7.17
CA ALA A 282 4.37 -9.03 6.96
C ALA A 282 3.38 -9.37 8.08
N LEU A 283 3.02 -8.37 8.88
CA LEU A 283 2.14 -8.52 10.05
C LEU A 283 0.64 -8.44 9.70
N GLY A 284 0.30 -8.15 8.46
CA GLY A 284 -1.06 -8.09 7.93
C GLY A 284 -1.23 -8.93 6.66
N SER A 285 -2.42 -8.83 6.07
CA SER A 285 -2.73 -9.53 4.81
C SER A 285 -2.07 -8.80 3.64
N ALA A 286 -1.19 -9.46 2.92
CA ALA A 286 -0.55 -8.95 1.71
C ALA A 286 -0.41 -10.07 0.67
N ILE A 287 -0.47 -9.72 -0.62
CA ILE A 287 -0.44 -10.68 -1.73
C ILE A 287 0.85 -11.51 -1.80
N TYR A 288 1.93 -11.01 -1.22
CA TYR A 288 3.24 -11.65 -1.19
C TYR A 288 3.51 -12.38 0.14
N ASN A 289 2.55 -12.38 1.07
CA ASN A 289 2.75 -12.95 2.41
C ASN A 289 2.44 -14.45 2.42
N PHE A 290 3.42 -15.25 1.96
CA PHE A 290 3.37 -16.71 1.98
C PHE A 290 4.77 -17.31 2.06
N SER A 291 4.86 -18.61 2.34
CA SER A 291 6.13 -19.32 2.53
C SER A 291 7.06 -19.18 1.32
N GLY A 292 8.36 -19.11 1.58
CA GLY A 292 9.38 -18.89 0.54
C GLY A 292 9.59 -17.43 0.16
N LEU A 293 8.58 -16.55 0.25
CA LEU A 293 8.77 -15.11 0.06
C LEU A 293 8.94 -14.35 1.39
N THR A 294 8.09 -14.62 2.37
CA THR A 294 8.15 -13.96 3.67
C THR A 294 8.33 -14.94 4.82
N TRP A 295 8.82 -14.43 5.94
CA TRP A 295 8.84 -15.15 7.21
C TRP A 295 7.41 -15.45 7.66
N GLN A 296 7.14 -16.74 7.90
CA GLN A 296 5.82 -17.25 8.31
C GLN A 296 5.73 -17.60 9.79
N GLY A 297 6.82 -17.43 10.55
CA GLY A 297 6.81 -17.62 12.00
C GLY A 297 6.40 -16.36 12.76
N GLU A 298 6.50 -16.41 14.08
CA GLU A 298 6.22 -15.27 14.95
C GLU A 298 7.22 -14.13 14.76
N LEU A 299 6.77 -12.89 14.98
CA LEU A 299 7.62 -11.70 14.91
C LEU A 299 8.80 -11.76 15.89
N ASP A 300 8.59 -12.34 17.06
CA ASP A 300 9.62 -12.44 18.10
C ASP A 300 10.81 -13.30 17.63
N ASP A 301 10.57 -14.28 16.76
CA ASP A 301 11.61 -15.14 16.21
C ASP A 301 12.29 -14.57 14.98
N PHE A 302 11.57 -13.72 14.23
CA PHE A 302 12.05 -13.10 12.99
C PHE A 302 13.38 -12.36 13.19
N TRP A 303 13.56 -11.69 14.33
CA TRP A 303 14.77 -10.91 14.58
C TRP A 303 16.04 -11.75 14.50
N LEU A 304 16.01 -13.00 14.96
CA LEU A 304 17.20 -13.86 14.97
C LEU A 304 17.22 -14.83 13.80
N ARG A 305 16.04 -15.27 13.34
CA ARG A 305 15.89 -16.40 12.43
C ARG A 305 15.34 -16.03 11.04
N GLY A 306 15.09 -14.73 10.78
CA GLY A 306 14.60 -14.26 9.49
C GLY A 306 15.46 -14.75 8.33
N VAL A 307 14.81 -15.35 7.33
CA VAL A 307 15.46 -15.93 6.14
C VAL A 307 15.20 -15.04 4.93
N PRO A 308 16.19 -14.82 4.05
CA PRO A 308 15.97 -14.15 2.77
C PRO A 308 14.92 -14.88 1.91
N PRO A 309 14.25 -14.17 0.99
CA PRO A 309 13.32 -14.80 0.07
C PRO A 309 14.01 -15.74 -0.91
N ASP A 310 13.30 -16.78 -1.34
CA ASP A 310 13.63 -17.55 -2.53
C ASP A 310 13.47 -16.65 -3.76
N MET A 311 14.60 -16.36 -4.42
CA MET A 311 14.61 -15.43 -5.55
C MET A 311 14.05 -16.03 -6.85
N ASP A 312 14.09 -17.36 -7.00
CA ASP A 312 13.43 -18.02 -8.13
C ASP A 312 11.92 -17.95 -7.99
N LEU A 313 11.42 -18.21 -6.78
CA LEU A 313 10.01 -18.04 -6.45
C LEU A 313 9.59 -16.57 -6.59
N TYR A 314 10.40 -15.62 -6.11
CA TYR A 314 10.10 -14.20 -6.21
C TYR A 314 9.97 -13.73 -7.66
N HIS A 315 10.87 -14.15 -8.55
CA HIS A 315 10.76 -13.78 -9.96
C HIS A 315 9.54 -14.41 -10.63
N ALA A 316 9.25 -15.69 -10.35
CA ALA A 316 8.04 -16.34 -10.86
C ALA A 316 6.75 -15.66 -10.36
N PHE A 317 6.71 -15.30 -9.07
CA PHE A 317 5.64 -14.52 -8.48
C PHE A 317 5.51 -13.14 -9.14
N LEU A 318 6.62 -12.42 -9.30
CA LEU A 318 6.61 -11.07 -9.86
C LEU A 318 6.14 -11.08 -11.32
N ASP A 319 6.64 -11.99 -12.14
CA ASP A 319 6.22 -12.15 -13.53
C ASP A 319 4.72 -12.44 -13.62
N TYR A 320 4.22 -13.33 -12.75
CA TYR A 320 2.80 -13.66 -12.67
C TYR A 320 1.95 -12.44 -12.29
N VAL A 321 2.30 -11.73 -11.23
CA VAL A 321 1.59 -10.53 -10.78
C VAL A 321 1.61 -9.46 -11.88
N MET A 322 2.76 -9.21 -12.48
CA MET A 322 2.92 -8.22 -13.54
C MET A 322 2.06 -8.54 -14.75
N HIS A 323 1.99 -9.81 -15.16
CA HIS A 323 1.19 -10.24 -16.30
C HIS A 323 -0.33 -10.23 -16.01
N HIS A 324 -0.73 -10.69 -14.84
CA HIS A 324 -2.13 -10.94 -14.50
C HIS A 324 -2.81 -9.80 -13.73
N THR A 325 -2.11 -8.73 -13.36
CA THR A 325 -2.73 -7.66 -12.58
C THR A 325 -2.26 -6.27 -12.96
N GLN A 326 -1.06 -6.11 -13.53
CA GLN A 326 -0.45 -4.80 -13.71
C GLN A 326 -0.60 -4.30 -15.15
N ILE A 327 -1.04 -3.05 -15.28
CA ILE A 327 -1.11 -2.31 -16.55
C ILE A 327 -0.10 -1.17 -16.49
N ASN A 328 0.77 -1.06 -17.49
CA ASN A 328 1.71 0.05 -17.57
C ASN A 328 0.93 1.35 -17.81
N GLY A 329 0.97 2.27 -16.85
CA GLY A 329 0.13 3.47 -16.85
C GLY A 329 0.14 4.16 -15.49
N ASP A 330 -0.53 5.30 -15.40
CA ASP A 330 -0.81 5.99 -14.14
C ASP A 330 -2.12 6.80 -14.25
N PHE A 331 -2.69 7.21 -13.11
CA PHE A 331 -3.98 7.90 -13.05
C PHE A 331 -3.90 9.43 -13.18
N TYR A 332 -2.73 9.99 -13.47
CA TYR A 332 -2.45 11.41 -13.33
C TYR A 332 -1.96 12.06 -14.62
N THR A 333 -0.98 11.46 -15.27
CA THR A 333 -0.36 12.02 -16.47
C THR A 333 -1.18 11.67 -17.70
N ARG A 334 -1.23 12.58 -18.69
CA ARG A 334 -1.93 12.28 -19.95
C ARG A 334 -1.40 11.02 -20.64
N THR A 335 -0.08 10.87 -20.66
CA THR A 335 0.61 9.69 -21.18
C THR A 335 0.23 8.43 -20.39
N GLY A 336 0.33 8.48 -19.06
CA GLY A 336 -0.05 7.38 -18.17
C GLY A 336 -1.50 6.95 -18.32
N ILE A 337 -2.43 7.90 -18.41
CA ILE A 337 -3.86 7.64 -18.61
C ILE A 337 -4.10 7.00 -19.98
N THR A 338 -3.44 7.48 -21.04
CA THR A 338 -3.59 6.91 -22.39
C THR A 338 -3.12 5.45 -22.43
N MET A 339 -1.99 5.16 -21.78
CA MET A 339 -1.47 3.79 -21.65
C MET A 339 -2.39 2.90 -20.79
N ALA A 340 -2.90 3.45 -19.68
CA ALA A 340 -3.83 2.77 -18.79
C ALA A 340 -5.13 2.38 -19.50
N ILE A 341 -5.71 3.28 -20.31
CA ILE A 341 -6.93 3.00 -21.08
C ILE A 341 -6.70 1.84 -22.05
N ALA A 342 -5.62 1.86 -22.83
CA ALA A 342 -5.34 0.80 -23.79
C ALA A 342 -5.17 -0.57 -23.11
N GLY A 343 -4.44 -0.61 -21.99
CA GLY A 343 -4.26 -1.85 -21.23
C GLY A 343 -5.52 -2.31 -20.51
N ALA A 344 -6.33 -1.39 -20.00
CA ALA A 344 -7.59 -1.69 -19.34
C ALA A 344 -8.61 -2.28 -20.31
N VAL A 345 -8.80 -1.67 -21.49
CA VAL A 345 -9.71 -2.19 -22.53
C VAL A 345 -9.31 -3.60 -22.91
N THR A 346 -8.02 -3.83 -23.20
CA THR A 346 -7.51 -5.18 -23.50
C THR A 346 -7.89 -6.16 -22.39
N ARG A 347 -7.66 -5.81 -21.12
CA ARG A 347 -7.89 -6.72 -19.99
C ARG A 347 -9.37 -6.98 -19.72
N LEU A 348 -10.22 -5.97 -19.90
CA LEU A 348 -11.67 -6.08 -19.71
C LEU A 348 -12.31 -6.93 -20.82
N GLU A 349 -11.87 -6.77 -22.07
CA GLU A 349 -12.37 -7.55 -23.21
C GLU A 349 -11.87 -9.01 -23.19
N HIS A 350 -10.69 -9.27 -22.62
CA HIS A 350 -10.19 -10.65 -22.45
C HIS A 350 -10.78 -11.36 -21.21
N ALA A 351 -11.54 -10.66 -20.36
CA ALA A 351 -12.26 -11.30 -19.25
C ALA A 351 -13.55 -12.01 -19.71
N ASP A 352 -13.79 -12.05 -21.02
CA ASP A 352 -14.86 -12.79 -21.70
C ASP A 352 -14.46 -14.23 -22.11
N ASP A 353 -13.19 -14.63 -21.95
CA ASP A 353 -12.66 -16.00 -22.17
C ASP A 353 -12.28 -16.69 -20.84
#